data_AF-A0A839E780-F1
#
_entry.id   AF-A0A839E780-F1
#
_cell.length_a   1.000
_cell.length_b   1.000
_cell.length_c   1.000
_cell.angle_alpha   90.00
_cell.angle_beta   90.00
_cell.angle_gamma   90.00
#
_symmetry.space_group_name_H-M   'P 1'
#
loop_
_entity.id
_entity.type
_entity.pdbx_description
1 polymer ?
#
loop_
_entity_poly.entity_id
_entity_poly.type
_entity_poly.pdbx_seq_one_letter_code
_entity_poly.pdbx_strand_id
1 'polypeptide(L)'
;MADDDSDGRVTGELSSSDRRLNQAASGGRRERSGRRRAPAEDGKRTNQLVVSFSDAELAAIDEVSRRTGLSAGAWVGEMAVRYARGQLDPLPADWRDFAAEFVRYRVDVQRAGTVINQVARHANATGEFEDGAERLMALVERLLQRIDAATEEAGERVRRSR
;
A
#
# COMPACT_ATOMS: atom_id res chain seq x y z
N MET A 1 -72.57 -15.55 25.73
CA MET A 1 -72.72 -16.99 25.42
C MET A 1 -72.43 -17.07 23.95
N ALA A 2 -71.27 -17.60 23.57
CA ALA A 2 -70.45 -17.03 22.49
C ALA A 2 -69.97 -15.60 22.88
N ASP A 3 -68.69 -15.20 22.82
CA ASP A 3 -67.47 -15.79 22.20
C ASP A 3 -67.54 -15.79 20.65
N ASP A 4 -66.58 -15.30 19.86
CA ASP A 4 -65.26 -14.66 20.09
C ASP A 4 -65.02 -13.66 18.90
N ASP A 5 -63.88 -13.08 18.45
CA ASP A 5 -62.41 -13.13 18.67
C ASP A 5 -61.77 -11.82 18.07
N SER A 6 -60.45 -11.63 18.19
CA SER A 6 -59.57 -10.81 17.31
C SER A 6 -59.67 -9.26 17.34
N ASP A 7 -58.99 -8.63 18.31
CA ASP A 7 -58.26 -7.36 18.09
C ASP A 7 -56.82 -7.67 17.61
N GLY A 8 -56.24 -6.80 16.77
CA GLY A 8 -55.06 -7.10 15.95
C GLY A 8 -53.92 -6.08 16.00
N ARG A 9 -53.85 -5.20 17.02
CA ARG A 9 -52.76 -4.21 17.14
C ARG A 9 -51.48 -4.79 17.77
N VAL A 10 -50.60 -5.38 16.96
CA VAL A 10 -49.25 -5.77 17.40
C VAL A 10 -48.29 -4.57 17.38
N THR A 11 -48.24 -3.80 18.46
CA THR A 11 -47.12 -2.89 18.75
C THR A 11 -46.01 -3.65 19.45
N GLY A 12 -45.05 -4.18 18.70
CA GLY A 12 -43.92 -4.93 19.25
C GLY A 12 -42.98 -4.05 20.09
N GLU A 13 -42.96 -4.25 21.40
CA GLU A 13 -42.06 -3.55 22.31
C GLU A 13 -40.60 -3.96 22.07
N LEU A 14 -39.72 -2.98 21.85
CA LEU A 14 -38.28 -3.22 21.70
C LEU A 14 -37.67 -3.62 23.05
N SER A 15 -37.27 -4.89 23.13
CA SER A 15 -36.79 -5.55 24.34
C SER A 15 -35.72 -4.74 25.09
N SER A 16 -35.87 -4.67 26.41
CA SER A 16 -34.89 -3.98 27.28
C SER A 16 -33.52 -4.67 27.34
N SER A 17 -33.39 -5.89 26.79
CA SER A 17 -32.13 -6.62 26.67
C SER A 17 -31.19 -5.97 25.63
N ASP A 18 -31.69 -5.60 24.46
CA ASP A 18 -30.86 -5.08 23.36
C ASP A 18 -30.21 -3.74 23.70
N ARG A 19 -30.90 -2.94 24.52
CA ARG A 19 -30.42 -1.65 25.02
C ARG A 19 -29.16 -1.78 25.89
N ARG A 20 -28.91 -2.95 26.51
CA ARG A 20 -27.72 -3.19 27.36
C ARG A 20 -26.46 -3.51 26.56
N LEU A 21 -26.57 -4.21 25.44
CA LEU A 21 -25.42 -4.52 24.57
C LEU A 21 -24.86 -3.26 23.90
N ASN A 22 -25.73 -2.31 23.51
CA ASN A 22 -25.32 -1.10 22.81
C ASN A 22 -24.61 -0.05 23.70
N GLN A 23 -24.58 -0.23 25.02
CA GLN A 23 -24.03 0.77 25.95
C GLN A 23 -22.58 0.48 26.39
N ALA A 24 -22.11 -0.76 26.27
CA ALA A 24 -20.74 -1.16 26.61
C ALA A 24 -19.68 -0.64 25.62
N ALA A 25 -20.05 -0.31 24.39
CA ALA A 25 -19.14 0.10 23.31
C ALA A 25 -18.61 1.55 23.41
N SER A 26 -18.88 2.28 24.50
CA SER A 26 -18.44 3.67 24.68
C SER A 26 -16.97 3.83 25.12
N GLY A 27 -16.32 2.74 25.53
CA GLY A 27 -14.95 2.71 26.05
C GLY A 27 -13.85 2.82 24.99
N GLY A 28 -13.69 4.00 24.36
CA GLY A 28 -12.54 4.22 23.48
C GLY A 28 -12.63 5.42 22.53
N ARG A 29 -12.50 6.65 23.06
CA ARG A 29 -12.30 7.86 22.23
C ARG A 29 -10.89 7.88 21.63
N ARG A 30 -10.60 6.96 20.71
CA ARG A 30 -9.32 6.89 19.98
C ARG A 30 -9.11 8.18 19.21
N GLU A 31 -7.97 8.85 19.43
CA GLU A 31 -7.59 10.08 18.72
C GLU A 31 -7.25 9.77 17.25
N ARG A 32 -8.28 9.68 16.42
CA ARG A 32 -8.16 9.44 14.97
C ARG A 32 -8.60 10.66 14.17
N SER A 33 -8.01 11.81 14.50
CA SER A 33 -8.10 13.04 13.70
C SER A 33 -7.29 12.97 12.39
N GLY A 34 -7.34 11.83 11.70
CA GLY A 34 -6.85 11.70 10.34
C GLY A 34 -7.67 12.57 9.40
N ARG A 35 -6.99 13.20 8.43
CA ARG A 35 -7.59 14.17 7.51
C ARG A 35 -8.74 13.52 6.73
N ARG A 36 -9.81 14.27 6.49
CA ARG A 36 -10.87 13.87 5.55
C ARG A 36 -10.32 13.92 4.12
N ARG A 37 -10.92 13.11 3.22
CA ARG A 37 -10.73 13.22 1.76
C ARG A 37 -10.86 14.67 1.29
N ALA A 38 -10.21 14.99 0.17
CA ALA A 38 -10.49 16.21 -0.57
C ALA A 38 -12.01 16.37 -0.83
N PRO A 39 -12.53 17.61 -1.01
CA PRO A 39 -13.90 17.85 -1.49
C PRO A 39 -14.21 17.02 -2.75
N ALA A 40 -15.50 16.83 -3.07
CA ALA A 40 -15.85 16.33 -4.40
C ALA A 40 -15.90 17.51 -5.36
N GLU A 41 -15.51 17.27 -6.61
CA GLU A 41 -15.61 18.26 -7.70
C GLU A 41 -17.08 18.66 -7.91
N ASP A 42 -17.98 17.67 -7.86
CA ASP A 42 -19.43 17.80 -8.05
C ASP A 42 -20.20 18.23 -6.78
N GLY A 43 -19.50 18.78 -5.77
CA GLY A 43 -20.11 19.33 -4.55
C GLY A 43 -20.23 18.36 -3.37
N LYS A 44 -21.42 18.30 -2.73
CA LYS A 44 -21.61 17.55 -1.47
C LYS A 44 -21.91 16.07 -1.75
N ARG A 45 -21.01 15.18 -1.31
CA ARG A 45 -21.26 13.72 -1.29
C ARG A 45 -22.47 13.40 -0.38
N THR A 46 -23.54 12.87 -0.95
CA THR A 46 -24.79 12.49 -0.27
C THR A 46 -24.94 10.98 -0.08
N ASN A 47 -24.46 10.18 -1.05
CA ASN A 47 -24.59 8.73 -1.04
C ASN A 47 -23.65 8.09 -0.01
N GLN A 48 -24.15 7.11 0.73
CA GLN A 48 -23.40 6.35 1.74
C GLN A 48 -23.33 4.86 1.35
N LEU A 49 -22.14 4.28 1.52
CA LEU A 49 -21.91 2.83 1.49
C LEU A 49 -21.42 2.42 2.87
N VAL A 50 -21.96 1.32 3.40
CA VAL A 50 -21.49 0.67 4.64
C VAL A 50 -20.73 -0.59 4.24
N VAL A 51 -19.56 -0.79 4.84
CA VAL A 51 -18.70 -1.96 4.64
C VAL A 51 -18.24 -2.47 6.01
N SER A 52 -18.20 -3.79 6.14
CA SER A 52 -17.67 -4.48 7.32
C SER A 52 -16.29 -5.04 7.01
N PHE A 53 -15.41 -5.07 8.02
CA PHE A 53 -14.06 -5.60 7.94
C PHE A 53 -13.80 -6.49 9.16
N SER A 54 -12.97 -7.52 8.99
CA SER A 54 -12.31 -8.19 10.11
C SER A 54 -11.28 -7.26 10.79
N ASP A 55 -10.89 -7.60 12.03
CA ASP A 55 -9.86 -6.83 12.75
C ASP A 55 -8.52 -6.76 11.98
N ALA A 56 -8.17 -7.82 11.25
CA ALA A 56 -6.94 -7.89 10.46
C ALA A 56 -6.98 -6.94 9.25
N GLU A 57 -8.09 -6.92 8.50
CA GLU A 57 -8.30 -6.00 7.38
C GLU A 57 -8.33 -4.54 7.86
N LEU A 58 -9.04 -4.28 8.96
CA LEU A 58 -9.14 -2.94 9.53
C LEU A 58 -7.79 -2.43 10.07
N ALA A 59 -6.97 -3.31 10.66
CA ALA A 59 -5.62 -2.97 11.09
C ALA A 59 -4.70 -2.62 9.90
N ALA A 60 -4.76 -3.39 8.81
CA ALA A 60 -3.99 -3.11 7.59
C ALA A 60 -4.41 -1.77 6.95
N ILE A 61 -5.72 -1.49 6.89
CA ILE A 61 -6.27 -0.22 6.40
C ILE A 61 -5.81 0.96 7.27
N ASP A 62 -5.92 0.86 8.59
CA ASP A 62 -5.62 1.95 9.53
C ASP A 62 -4.14 2.36 9.49
N GLU A 63 -3.23 1.39 9.32
CA GLU A 63 -1.80 1.61 9.23
C GLU A 63 -1.37 2.27 7.89
N VAL A 64 -2.01 1.92 6.76
CA VAL A 64 -1.79 2.66 5.49
C VAL A 64 -2.46 4.05 5.52
N SER A 65 -3.59 4.18 6.21
CA SER A 65 -4.28 5.46 6.41
C SER A 65 -3.44 6.44 7.22
N ARG A 66 -2.82 5.96 8.32
CA ARG A 66 -1.81 6.69 9.10
C ARG A 66 -0.67 7.21 8.24
N ARG A 67 -0.06 6.34 7.40
CA ARG A 67 1.03 6.71 6.48
C ARG A 67 0.65 7.76 5.43
N THR A 68 -0.63 7.90 5.11
CA THR A 68 -1.15 8.90 4.17
C THR A 68 -1.77 10.13 4.86
N GLY A 69 -1.78 10.17 6.20
CA GLY A 69 -2.39 11.25 6.99
C GLY A 69 -3.92 11.30 6.92
N LEU A 70 -4.56 10.30 6.32
CA LEU A 70 -6.02 10.20 6.15
C LEU A 70 -6.65 9.38 7.29
N SER A 71 -7.95 9.56 7.54
CA SER A 71 -8.72 8.59 8.33
C SER A 71 -9.07 7.34 7.50
N ALA A 72 -9.31 6.19 8.13
CA ALA A 72 -9.61 4.94 7.42
C ALA A 72 -10.75 5.06 6.38
N GLY A 73 -11.89 5.62 6.76
CA GLY A 73 -13.02 5.87 5.84
C GLY A 73 -12.78 7.01 4.82
N ALA A 74 -11.76 7.84 5.03
CA ALA A 74 -11.26 8.74 4.00
C ALA A 74 -10.42 7.95 2.98
N TRP A 75 -9.39 7.23 3.43
CA TRP A 75 -8.48 6.47 2.58
C TRP A 75 -9.20 5.40 1.73
N VAL A 76 -10.02 4.53 2.34
CA VAL A 76 -10.77 3.47 1.64
C VAL A 76 -11.61 4.06 0.50
N GLY A 77 -12.36 5.12 0.79
CA GLY A 77 -13.21 5.78 -0.20
C GLY A 77 -12.45 6.68 -1.17
N GLU A 78 -11.15 6.93 -0.97
CA GLU A 78 -10.31 7.60 -1.97
C GLU A 78 -9.77 6.56 -2.95
N MET A 79 -9.24 5.45 -2.44
CA MET A 79 -8.75 4.35 -3.28
C MET A 79 -9.87 3.74 -4.11
N ALA A 80 -11.06 3.52 -3.54
CA ALA A 80 -12.21 3.00 -4.28
C ALA A 80 -12.67 3.93 -5.42
N VAL A 81 -12.72 5.24 -5.19
CA VAL A 81 -13.09 6.22 -6.23
C VAL A 81 -12.00 6.34 -7.29
N ARG A 82 -10.72 6.36 -6.91
CA ARG A 82 -9.61 6.41 -7.86
C ARG A 82 -9.54 5.16 -8.71
N TYR A 83 -9.68 3.98 -8.12
CA TYR A 83 -9.73 2.70 -8.84
C TYR A 83 -10.89 2.68 -9.84
N ALA A 84 -12.11 3.02 -9.41
CA ALA A 84 -13.29 3.07 -10.26
C ALA A 84 -13.22 4.14 -11.38
N ARG A 85 -12.38 5.18 -11.22
CA ARG A 85 -12.09 6.21 -12.24
C ARG A 85 -10.86 5.89 -13.11
N GLY A 86 -10.19 4.75 -12.96
CA GLY A 86 -8.94 4.46 -13.67
C GLY A 86 -7.74 5.33 -13.25
N GLN A 87 -7.82 5.98 -12.08
CA GLN A 87 -6.79 6.86 -11.49
C GLN A 87 -5.89 6.12 -10.48
N LEU A 88 -5.98 4.79 -10.45
CA LEU A 88 -5.16 3.88 -9.66
C LEU A 88 -5.18 2.52 -10.36
N ASP A 89 -4.23 2.30 -11.26
CA ASP A 89 -3.92 0.95 -11.70
C ASP A 89 -3.48 0.11 -10.49
N PRO A 90 -4.02 -1.11 -10.29
CA PRO A 90 -3.47 -2.02 -9.32
C PRO A 90 -2.10 -2.47 -9.84
N LEU A 91 -1.02 -1.96 -9.26
CA LEU A 91 0.32 -2.53 -9.50
C LEU A 91 0.24 -4.04 -9.19
N PRO A 92 0.55 -4.93 -10.15
CA PRO A 92 0.64 -6.36 -9.89
C PRO A 92 1.59 -6.64 -8.73
N ALA A 93 1.41 -7.75 -8.02
CA ALA A 93 2.28 -8.14 -6.90
C ALA A 93 3.75 -8.16 -7.36
N ASP A 94 3.98 -8.77 -8.52
CA ASP A 94 5.21 -8.82 -9.32
C ASP A 94 5.93 -7.47 -9.44
N TRP A 95 5.17 -6.38 -9.49
CA TRP A 95 5.68 -5.01 -9.69
C TRP A 95 6.11 -4.35 -8.37
N ARG A 96 5.59 -4.84 -7.23
CA ARG A 96 6.13 -4.53 -5.89
C ARG A 96 7.41 -5.32 -5.64
N ASP A 97 7.44 -6.59 -6.04
CA ASP A 97 8.61 -7.46 -5.88
C ASP A 97 9.78 -6.97 -6.77
N PHE A 98 9.50 -6.59 -8.03
CA PHE A 98 10.46 -5.91 -8.90
C PHE A 98 11.00 -4.61 -8.27
N ALA A 99 10.13 -3.77 -7.69
CA ALA A 99 10.59 -2.55 -7.03
C ALA A 99 11.51 -2.84 -5.83
N ALA A 100 11.25 -3.91 -5.06
CA ALA A 100 12.15 -4.38 -4.01
C ALA A 100 13.48 -4.92 -4.56
N GLU A 101 13.47 -5.55 -5.73
CA GLU A 101 14.65 -6.01 -6.46
C GLU A 101 15.50 -4.84 -6.98
N PHE A 102 14.88 -3.84 -7.59
CA PHE A 102 15.54 -2.62 -8.07
C PHE A 102 16.24 -1.87 -6.92
N VAL A 103 15.63 -1.85 -5.73
CA VAL A 103 16.25 -1.33 -4.50
C VAL A 103 17.44 -2.17 -4.04
N ARG A 104 17.46 -3.50 -4.26
CA ARG A 104 18.64 -4.35 -4.01
C ARG A 104 19.79 -4.01 -4.96
N TYR A 105 19.55 -3.93 -6.27
CA TYR A 105 20.61 -3.64 -7.26
C TYR A 105 21.25 -2.26 -7.10
N ARG A 106 20.51 -1.27 -6.58
CA ARG A 106 21.07 0.04 -6.21
C ARG A 106 22.28 -0.06 -5.27
N VAL A 107 22.35 -1.08 -4.40
CA VAL A 107 23.49 -1.32 -3.51
C VAL A 107 24.73 -1.79 -4.28
N ASP A 108 24.54 -2.56 -5.35
CA ASP A 108 25.64 -3.04 -6.20
C ASP A 108 26.20 -1.92 -7.08
N VAL A 109 25.33 -1.04 -7.61
CA VAL A 109 25.75 0.20 -8.29
C VAL A 109 26.59 1.08 -7.36
N GLN A 110 26.21 1.21 -6.09
CA GLN A 110 26.99 1.95 -5.10
C GLN A 110 28.35 1.30 -4.80
N ARG A 111 28.43 -0.04 -4.80
CA ARG A 111 29.71 -0.77 -4.66
C ARG A 111 30.62 -0.55 -5.87
N ALA A 112 30.10 -0.63 -7.10
CA ALA A 112 30.86 -0.31 -8.30
C ALA A 112 31.39 1.13 -8.27
N GLY A 113 30.55 2.11 -7.93
CA GLY A 113 30.95 3.52 -7.75
C GLY A 113 32.03 3.72 -6.67
N THR A 114 32.02 2.89 -5.61
CA THR A 114 33.07 2.91 -4.57
C THR A 114 34.42 2.44 -5.13
N VAL A 115 34.43 1.41 -5.98
CA VAL A 115 35.66 0.91 -6.61
C VAL A 115 36.15 1.85 -7.72
N ILE A 116 35.26 2.46 -8.51
CA ILE A 116 35.62 3.55 -9.46
C ILE A 116 36.39 4.65 -8.72
N ASN A 117 35.89 5.10 -7.57
CA ASN A 117 36.53 6.13 -6.75
C ASN A 117 37.87 5.64 -6.14
N GLN A 118 38.03 4.36 -5.82
CA GLN A 118 39.31 3.80 -5.38
C GLN A 118 40.35 3.76 -6.51
N VAL A 119 39.95 3.30 -7.71
CA VAL A 119 40.83 3.27 -8.90
C VAL A 119 41.24 4.68 -9.33
N ALA A 120 40.30 5.62 -9.38
CA ALA A 120 40.60 7.03 -9.68
C ALA A 120 41.57 7.66 -8.66
N ARG A 121 41.43 7.33 -7.36
CA ARG A 121 42.38 7.79 -6.32
C ARG A 121 43.75 7.16 -6.46
N HIS A 122 43.83 5.88 -6.83
CA HIS A 122 45.09 5.19 -7.05
C HIS A 122 45.84 5.81 -8.24
N ALA A 123 45.17 5.91 -9.40
CA ALA A 123 45.76 6.51 -10.60
C ALA A 123 46.15 7.98 -10.41
N ASN A 124 45.36 8.77 -9.66
CA ASN A 124 45.74 10.14 -9.30
C ASN A 124 46.93 10.24 -8.33
N ALA A 125 47.33 9.14 -7.69
CA ALA A 125 48.45 9.09 -6.74
C ALA A 125 49.71 8.42 -7.31
N THR A 126 49.57 7.49 -8.25
CA THR A 126 50.70 6.79 -8.92
C THR A 126 51.01 7.33 -10.32
N GLY A 127 50.02 7.90 -11.01
CA GLY A 127 50.08 8.18 -12.45
C GLY A 127 49.73 6.98 -13.34
N GLU A 128 49.47 5.80 -12.75
CA GLU A 128 49.32 4.52 -13.46
C GLU A 128 47.90 3.96 -13.30
N PHE A 129 47.31 3.41 -14.38
CA PHE A 129 45.88 3.06 -14.42
C PHE A 129 45.60 1.55 -14.55
N GLU A 130 46.56 0.74 -15.04
CA GLU A 130 46.34 -0.66 -15.43
C GLU A 130 45.83 -1.54 -14.28
N ASP A 131 46.53 -1.53 -13.14
CA ASP A 131 46.22 -2.36 -11.97
C ASP A 131 44.80 -2.13 -11.42
N GLY A 132 44.24 -0.93 -11.62
CA GLY A 132 42.87 -0.62 -11.25
C GLY A 132 41.83 -0.96 -12.32
N ALA A 133 42.19 -0.84 -13.60
CA ALA A 133 41.27 -0.93 -14.73
C ALA A 133 40.59 -2.31 -14.84
N GLU A 134 41.36 -3.41 -14.80
CA GLU A 134 40.79 -4.76 -14.95
C GLU A 134 39.80 -5.11 -13.84
N ARG A 135 40.18 -4.80 -12.59
CA ARG A 135 39.33 -5.04 -11.41
C ARG A 135 38.05 -4.22 -11.45
N LEU A 136 38.09 -3.01 -12.01
CA LEU A 136 36.91 -2.20 -12.27
C LEU A 136 36.05 -2.77 -13.40
N MET A 137 36.63 -3.09 -14.55
CA MET A 137 35.90 -3.66 -15.70
C MET A 137 35.15 -4.94 -15.29
N ALA A 138 35.83 -5.87 -14.60
CA ALA A 138 35.23 -7.09 -14.09
C ALA A 138 34.15 -6.85 -13.02
N LEU A 139 34.05 -5.67 -12.39
CA LEU A 139 32.94 -5.32 -11.48
C LEU A 139 31.78 -4.65 -12.23
N VAL A 140 32.06 -3.82 -13.24
CA VAL A 140 31.05 -3.22 -14.11
C VAL A 140 30.33 -4.30 -14.93
N GLU A 141 31.07 -5.26 -15.50
CA GLU A 141 30.51 -6.38 -16.26
C GLU A 141 29.56 -7.24 -15.40
N ARG A 142 30.00 -7.66 -14.20
CA ARG A 142 29.15 -8.39 -13.24
C ARG A 142 27.96 -7.58 -12.72
N LEU A 143 28.04 -6.25 -12.74
CA LEU A 143 26.90 -5.38 -12.41
C LEU A 143 25.89 -5.34 -13.57
N LEU A 144 26.36 -5.21 -14.81
CA LEU A 144 25.52 -5.19 -16.01
C LEU A 144 24.78 -6.52 -16.17
N GLN A 145 25.50 -7.66 -16.21
CA GLN A 145 24.91 -9.02 -16.29
C GLN A 145 23.80 -9.25 -15.24
N ARG A 146 23.96 -8.67 -14.04
CA ARG A 146 23.05 -8.76 -12.90
C ARG A 146 21.85 -7.81 -12.98
N ILE A 147 21.96 -6.71 -13.73
CA ILE A 147 20.85 -5.81 -14.09
C ILE A 147 20.07 -6.37 -15.28
N ASP A 148 20.76 -6.95 -16.26
CA ASP A 148 20.17 -7.54 -17.45
C ASP A 148 19.26 -8.72 -17.08
N ALA A 149 19.78 -9.70 -16.33
CA ALA A 149 18.99 -10.85 -15.85
C ALA A 149 17.75 -10.41 -15.04
N ALA A 150 17.88 -9.39 -14.19
CA ALA A 150 16.75 -8.85 -13.43
C ALA A 150 15.68 -8.18 -14.32
N THR A 151 16.13 -7.56 -15.42
CA THR A 151 15.25 -6.89 -16.39
C THR A 151 14.52 -7.93 -17.26
N GLU A 152 15.20 -9.02 -17.64
CA GLU A 152 14.59 -10.16 -18.33
C GLU A 152 13.55 -10.86 -17.45
N GLU A 153 13.90 -11.19 -16.20
CA GLU A 153 12.95 -11.78 -15.24
C GLU A 153 11.71 -10.90 -15.02
N ALA A 154 11.91 -9.59 -14.84
CA ALA A 154 10.80 -8.64 -14.72
C ALA A 154 9.92 -8.60 -15.98
N GLY A 155 10.56 -8.60 -17.16
CA GLY A 155 9.89 -8.66 -18.45
C GLY A 155 9.14 -9.98 -18.67
N GLU A 156 9.57 -11.10 -18.08
CA GLU A 156 8.79 -12.34 -18.07
C GLU A 156 7.60 -12.30 -17.10
N ARG A 157 7.79 -11.82 -15.86
CA ARG A 157 6.72 -11.71 -14.87
C ARG A 157 5.56 -10.88 -15.41
N VAL A 158 5.86 -9.69 -15.96
CA VAL A 158 4.87 -8.80 -16.61
C VAL A 158 4.24 -9.39 -17.88
N ARG A 159 4.91 -10.34 -18.57
CA ARG A 159 4.33 -11.12 -19.68
C ARG A 159 3.43 -12.27 -19.22
N ARG A 160 3.68 -12.83 -18.02
CA ARG A 160 2.86 -13.88 -17.39
C ARG A 160 1.64 -13.32 -16.65
N SER A 161 1.62 -12.03 -16.34
CA SER A 161 0.52 -11.33 -15.67
C SER A 161 -0.46 -10.62 -16.64
N ARG A 162 -0.57 -11.09 -17.88
CA ARG A 162 -1.40 -10.52 -18.95
C ARG A 162 -2.19 -11.62 -19.67
#